data_AF-H5UU57-F1
#
_entry.id   AF-H5UU57-F1
#
_cell.length_a   1.000
_cell.length_b   1.000
_cell.length_c   1.000
_cell.angle_alpha   90.00
_cell.angle_beta   90.00
_cell.angle_gamma   90.00
#
_symmetry.space_group_name_H-M   'P 1'
#
loop_
_entity.id
_entity.type
_entity.pdbx_description
1 polymer ?
#
loop_
_entity_poly.entity_id
_entity_poly.type
_entity_poly.pdbx_seq_one_letter_code
_entity_poly.pdbx_strand_id
1 'polypeptide(L)'
;MAEQSFVRAAVQGYYDALDRDDVEAALDYFGGEILYRRPGYPPITGLEGIRTYYTRDRKLAGGRHVIREMIVEGSSVAAHGTFEGELKDGGRTTTGFAAFFRFDNAHGRIVEHTTYFFTPAV
;
A
#
# COMPACT_ATOMS: atom_id res chain seq x y z
N MET A 1 11.33 -9.06 18.07
CA MET A 1 12.43 -8.34 17.35
C MET A 1 12.56 -8.79 15.90
N ALA A 2 12.85 -10.07 15.62
CA ALA A 2 12.99 -10.56 14.23
C ALA A 2 11.71 -10.42 13.38
N GLU A 3 10.56 -10.78 13.95
CA GLU A 3 9.24 -10.67 13.30
C GLU A 3 8.88 -9.21 12.97
N GLN A 4 9.12 -8.28 13.90
CA GLN A 4 8.90 -6.86 13.68
C GLN A 4 9.80 -6.31 12.55
N SER A 5 11.04 -6.79 12.46
CA SER A 5 11.94 -6.45 11.36
C SER A 5 11.45 -6.99 10.01
N PHE A 6 10.84 -8.17 10.00
CA PHE A 6 10.30 -8.79 8.79
C PHE A 6 9.09 -8.02 8.24
N VAL A 7 8.06 -7.75 9.06
CA VAL A 7 6.86 -7.04 8.60
C VAL A 7 7.20 -5.60 8.15
N ARG A 8 8.18 -4.97 8.80
CA ARG A 8 8.73 -3.68 8.36
C ARG A 8 9.34 -3.77 6.97
N ALA A 9 10.19 -4.77 6.75
CA ALA A 9 10.83 -5.00 5.45
C ALA A 9 9.81 -5.35 4.36
N ALA A 10 8.75 -6.09 4.70
CA ALA A 10 7.67 -6.41 3.77
C ALA A 10 6.91 -5.17 3.32
N VAL A 11 6.54 -4.26 4.24
CA VAL A 11 5.89 -2.99 3.88
C VAL A 11 6.81 -2.12 3.02
N GLN A 12 8.11 -2.04 3.34
CA GLN A 12 9.06 -1.29 2.51
C GLN A 12 9.17 -1.89 1.10
N GLY A 13 9.34 -3.21 1.00
CA GLY A 13 9.44 -3.91 -0.28
C GLY A 13 8.19 -3.78 -1.15
N TYR A 14 7.01 -3.79 -0.53
CA TYR A 14 5.74 -3.50 -1.21
C TYR A 14 5.74 -2.10 -1.85
N TYR A 15 6.15 -1.06 -1.12
CA TYR A 15 6.24 0.29 -1.68
C TYR A 15 7.34 0.40 -2.76
N ASP A 16 8.49 -0.23 -2.56
CA ASP A 16 9.58 -0.24 -3.53
C ASP A 16 9.20 -0.96 -4.84
N ALA A 17 8.35 -1.98 -4.77
CA ALA A 17 7.79 -2.64 -5.95
C ALA A 17 6.84 -1.70 -6.71
N LEU A 18 5.92 -1.04 -5.99
CA LEU A 18 5.01 -0.05 -6.61
C LEU A 18 5.75 1.14 -7.22
N ASP A 19 6.83 1.60 -6.60
CA ASP A 19 7.65 2.72 -7.08
C ASP A 19 8.45 2.37 -8.34
N ARG A 20 8.69 1.08 -8.59
CA ARG A 20 9.31 0.54 -9.81
C ARG A 20 8.28 0.13 -10.87
N ASP A 21 7.00 0.38 -10.61
CA ASP A 21 5.87 -0.06 -11.44
C ASP A 21 5.82 -1.59 -11.63
N ASP A 22 6.34 -2.35 -10.66
CA ASP A 22 6.33 -3.81 -10.65
C ASP A 22 5.13 -4.32 -9.85
N VAL A 23 3.96 -4.33 -10.51
CA VAL A 23 2.69 -4.72 -9.88
C VAL A 23 2.72 -6.17 -9.42
N GLU A 24 3.35 -7.08 -10.16
CA GLU A 24 3.40 -8.49 -9.79
C GLU A 24 4.27 -8.70 -8.54
N ALA A 25 5.44 -8.05 -8.46
CA ALA A 25 6.24 -8.07 -7.23
C ALA A 25 5.51 -7.41 -6.04
N ALA A 26 4.68 -6.39 -6.27
CA ALA A 26 3.85 -5.81 -5.22
C ALA A 26 2.75 -6.78 -4.75
N LEU A 27 2.15 -7.52 -5.68
CA LEU A 27 1.11 -8.52 -5.39
C LEU A 27 1.63 -9.68 -4.53
N ASP A 28 2.90 -10.05 -4.68
CA ASP A 28 3.53 -11.09 -3.87
C ASP A 28 3.44 -10.80 -2.36
N TYR A 29 3.37 -9.54 -1.93
CA TYR A 29 3.26 -9.23 -0.50
C TYR A 29 1.88 -9.50 0.11
N PHE A 30 0.84 -9.69 -0.71
CA PHE A 30 -0.53 -9.89 -0.25
C PHE A 30 -0.92 -11.36 -0.08
N GLY A 31 -1.83 -11.60 0.86
CA GLY A 31 -2.51 -12.88 1.02
C GLY A 31 -3.67 -13.01 0.04
N GLY A 32 -4.07 -14.25 -0.26
CA GLY A 32 -5.14 -14.55 -1.24
C GLY A 32 -6.48 -13.88 -0.95
N GLU A 33 -6.82 -13.69 0.33
CA GLU A 33 -8.07 -13.09 0.81
C GLU A 33 -7.91 -11.65 1.32
N ILE A 34 -6.92 -10.92 0.79
CA ILE A 34 -6.66 -9.52 1.15
C ILE A 34 -7.92 -8.65 1.08
N LEU A 35 -8.15 -7.85 2.11
CA LEU A 35 -9.10 -6.74 2.14
C LEU A 35 -8.36 -5.40 2.06
N TYR A 36 -8.51 -4.69 0.94
CA TYR A 36 -7.88 -3.40 0.70
C TYR A 36 -8.92 -2.25 0.68
N ARG A 37 -8.72 -1.23 1.52
CA ARG A 37 -9.64 -0.09 1.71
C ARG A 37 -8.97 1.24 1.45
N ARG A 38 -9.70 2.17 0.82
CA ARG A 38 -9.27 3.54 0.52
C ARG A 38 -10.48 4.50 0.62
N PRO A 39 -10.31 5.76 1.10
CA PRO A 39 -11.38 6.74 1.24
C PRO A 39 -12.14 6.97 -0.07
N GLY A 40 -13.47 6.96 0.00
CA GLY A 40 -14.33 7.27 -1.13
C GLY A 40 -14.52 6.14 -2.16
N TYR A 41 -14.00 4.93 -1.91
CA TYR A 41 -14.15 3.78 -2.80
C TYR A 41 -14.65 2.55 -2.04
N PRO A 42 -15.41 1.64 -2.70
CA PRO A 42 -15.72 0.33 -2.13
C PRO A 42 -14.43 -0.46 -1.79
N PRO A 43 -14.48 -1.34 -0.77
CA PRO A 43 -13.36 -2.24 -0.49
C PRO A 43 -13.05 -3.14 -1.69
N ILE A 44 -11.76 -3.38 -1.91
CA ILE A 44 -11.25 -4.34 -2.89
C ILE A 44 -10.91 -5.63 -2.15
N THR A 45 -11.37 -6.77 -2.66
CA THR A 45 -11.13 -8.09 -2.06
C THR A 45 -10.38 -9.01 -3.01
N GLY A 46 -9.44 -9.77 -2.45
CA GLY A 46 -8.66 -10.79 -3.16
C GLY A 46 -7.61 -10.23 -4.12
N LEU A 47 -6.67 -11.09 -4.50
CA LEU A 47 -5.53 -10.71 -5.35
C LEU A 47 -5.94 -10.20 -6.73
N GLU A 48 -6.92 -10.81 -7.37
CA GLU A 48 -7.42 -10.36 -8.68
C GLU A 48 -8.07 -8.97 -8.62
N GLY A 49 -8.73 -8.65 -7.52
CA GLY A 49 -9.27 -7.31 -7.27
C GLY A 49 -8.15 -6.27 -7.16
N ILE A 50 -7.09 -6.59 -6.41
CA ILE A 50 -5.93 -5.71 -6.27
C ILE A 50 -5.17 -5.55 -7.60
N ARG A 51 -4.97 -6.64 -8.34
CA ARG A 51 -4.34 -6.61 -9.67
C ARG A 51 -5.11 -5.72 -10.62
N THR A 52 -6.44 -5.87 -10.67
CA THR A 52 -7.32 -5.03 -11.50
C THR A 52 -7.18 -3.56 -11.13
N TYR A 53 -7.16 -3.26 -9.82
CA TYR A 53 -6.96 -1.89 -9.35
C TYR A 53 -5.62 -1.30 -9.83
N TYR A 54 -4.50 -1.98 -9.60
CA TYR A 54 -3.18 -1.43 -9.96
C TYR A 54 -2.98 -1.26 -11.46
N THR A 55 -3.49 -2.19 -12.27
CA THR A 55 -3.28 -2.19 -13.73
C THR A 55 -4.28 -1.30 -14.47
N ARG A 56 -5.54 -1.25 -14.03
CA ARG A 56 -6.61 -0.56 -14.75
C ARG A 56 -7.10 0.69 -14.04
N ASP A 57 -7.55 0.54 -12.80
CA ASP A 57 -8.37 1.57 -12.14
C ASP A 57 -7.56 2.66 -11.43
N ARG A 58 -6.28 2.37 -11.11
CA ARG A 58 -5.38 3.32 -10.45
C ARG A 58 -5.18 4.53 -11.37
N LYS A 59 -5.48 5.71 -10.82
CA LYS A 59 -5.33 7.01 -11.51
C LYS A 59 -3.88 7.50 -11.59
N LEU A 60 -3.00 6.95 -10.75
CA LEU A 60 -1.58 7.24 -10.75
C LEU A 60 -0.92 6.48 -11.91
N ALA A 61 0.00 7.13 -12.63
CA ALA A 61 0.81 6.51 -13.66
C ALA A 61 2.09 5.94 -13.04
N GLY A 62 2.97 6.80 -12.53
CA GLY A 62 4.19 6.42 -11.81
C GLY A 62 4.50 7.43 -10.71
N GLY A 63 5.33 7.04 -9.76
CA GLY A 63 5.73 7.92 -8.66
C GLY A 63 6.53 7.20 -7.61
N ARG A 64 6.79 7.90 -6.51
CA ARG A 64 7.63 7.44 -5.42
C ARG A 64 6.96 7.67 -4.08
N HIS A 65 7.03 6.67 -3.20
CA HIS A 65 6.67 6.79 -1.81
C HIS A 65 7.90 7.21 -0.98
N VAL A 66 7.73 8.22 -0.14
CA VAL A 66 8.70 8.63 0.87
C VAL A 66 8.12 8.31 2.24
N ILE A 67 8.55 7.19 2.81
CA ILE A 67 8.12 6.76 4.14
C ILE A 67 8.88 7.59 5.18
N ARG A 68 8.13 8.42 5.92
CA ARG A 68 8.69 9.29 6.97
C ARG A 68 8.71 8.58 8.32
N GLU A 69 7.70 7.76 8.58
CA GLU A 69 7.57 7.00 9.81
C GLU A 69 6.94 5.63 9.54
N MET A 70 7.39 4.63 10.28
CA MET A 70 6.78 3.31 10.29
C MET A 70 6.78 2.76 11.71
N ILE A 71 5.59 2.50 12.24
CA ILE A 71 5.34 1.94 13.57
C ILE A 71 4.93 0.48 13.39
N VAL A 72 5.54 -0.41 14.17
CA VAL A 72 5.25 -1.85 14.13
C VAL A 72 4.75 -2.28 15.49
N GLU A 73 3.60 -2.94 15.52
CA GLU A 73 3.00 -3.51 16.73
C GLU A 73 2.47 -4.92 16.42
N GLY A 74 3.19 -5.93 16.90
CA GLY A 74 2.88 -7.34 16.58
C GLY A 74 2.86 -7.60 15.08
N SER A 75 1.71 -8.05 14.57
CA SER A 75 1.46 -8.30 13.14
C SER A 75 0.87 -7.08 12.40
N SER A 76 0.89 -5.90 13.02
CA SER A 76 0.36 -4.66 12.44
C SER A 76 1.47 -3.67 12.15
N VAL A 77 1.34 -2.96 11.03
CA VAL A 77 2.25 -1.87 10.65
C VAL A 77 1.44 -0.64 10.28
N ALA A 78 1.81 0.51 10.83
CA ALA A 78 1.34 1.81 10.38
C ALA A 78 2.49 2.55 9.69
N ALA A 79 2.30 2.95 8.44
CA ALA A 79 3.25 3.73 7.66
C ALA A 79 2.68 5.13 7.39
N HIS A 80 3.48 6.17 7.60
CA HIS A 80 3.12 7.55 7.30
C HIS A 80 4.18 8.18 6.41
N GLY A 81 3.75 8.90 5.37
CA GLY A 81 4.66 9.36 4.33
C GLY A 81 4.05 10.38 3.38
N THR A 82 4.78 10.64 2.30
CA THR A 82 4.27 11.32 1.11
C THR A 82 4.37 10.40 -0.09
N PHE A 83 3.42 10.53 -1.02
CA PHE A 83 3.56 10.04 -2.37
C PHE A 83 3.78 11.23 -3.30
N GLU A 84 4.75 11.12 -4.19
CA GLU A 84 5.05 12.09 -5.25
C GLU A 84 4.99 11.39 -6.59
N GLY A 85 4.15 11.83 -7.50
CA GLY A 85 4.01 11.13 -8.78
C GLY A 85 3.18 11.86 -9.82
N GLU A 86 2.87 11.14 -10.88
CA GLU A 86 2.17 11.63 -12.05
C GLU A 86 0.79 10.98 -12.16
N LEU A 87 -0.19 11.76 -12.61
CA LEU A 87 -1.53 11.29 -12.92
C LEU A 87 -1.60 10.80 -14.38
N LYS A 88 -2.42 9.78 -14.65
CA LYS A 88 -2.61 9.24 -16.00
C LYS A 88 -3.20 10.24 -17.00
N ASP A 89 -3.91 11.26 -16.53
CA ASP A 89 -4.48 12.35 -17.35
C ASP A 89 -3.51 13.52 -17.59
N GLY A 90 -2.27 13.41 -17.09
CA GLY A 90 -1.26 14.46 -17.17
C GLY A 90 -1.32 15.39 -15.97
N GLY A 91 -0.19 15.52 -15.28
CA GLY A 91 -0.07 16.36 -14.09
C GLY A 91 0.75 15.68 -13.01
N ARG A 92 1.31 16.49 -12.10
CA ARG A 92 2.03 16.01 -10.92
C ARG A 92 1.19 16.19 -9.68
N THR A 93 1.30 15.23 -8.77
CA THR A 93 0.63 15.27 -7.47
C THR A 93 1.63 14.92 -6.37
N THR A 94 1.45 15.60 -5.23
CA THR A 94 2.12 15.25 -3.99
C THR A 94 1.04 15.16 -2.92
N THR A 95 0.91 14.01 -2.28
CA THR A 95 -0.11 13.78 -1.25
C THR A 95 0.48 13.08 -0.05
N GLY A 96 0.14 13.57 1.15
CA GLY A 96 0.45 12.86 2.38
C GLY A 96 -0.43 11.62 2.52
N PHE A 97 0.07 10.57 3.14
CA PHE A 97 -0.74 9.39 3.43
C PHE A 97 -0.38 8.75 4.76
N ALA A 98 -1.35 8.05 5.33
CA ALA A 98 -1.15 7.07 6.40
C ALA A 98 -1.75 5.73 5.95
N ALA A 99 -1.00 4.64 6.06
CA ALA A 99 -1.44 3.31 5.67
C ALA A 99 -1.28 2.33 6.82
N PHE A 100 -2.30 1.50 7.03
CA PHE A 100 -2.32 0.47 8.06
C PHE A 100 -2.36 -0.89 7.39
N PHE A 101 -1.48 -1.79 7.83
CA PHE A 101 -1.32 -3.14 7.33
C PHE A 101 -1.54 -4.13 8.46
N ARG A 102 -2.27 -5.22 8.19
CA ARG A 102 -2.34 -6.39 9.06
C ARG A 102 -1.76 -7.58 8.31
N PHE A 103 -0.86 -8.28 8.97
CA PHE A 103 -0.23 -9.49 8.47
C PHE A 103 -0.89 -10.73 9.07
N ASP A 104 -0.95 -11.81 8.29
CA ASP A 104 -1.22 -13.13 8.85
C ASP A 104 0.02 -13.69 9.56
N ASN A 105 -0.21 -14.61 10.49
CA ASN A 105 0.87 -15.24 11.27
C ASN A 105 1.45 -16.50 10.60
N ALA A 106 0.81 -17.02 9.54
CA ALA A 106 1.16 -18.32 8.96
C ALA A 106 2.21 -18.19 7.85
N HIS A 107 2.08 -17.16 7.03
CA HIS A 107 2.86 -16.88 5.84
C HIS A 107 3.46 -15.48 5.84
N GLY A 108 3.07 -14.62 6.79
CA GLY A 108 3.57 -13.26 6.88
C GLY A 108 3.13 -12.41 5.68
N ARG A 109 1.94 -12.67 5.14
CA ARG A 109 1.37 -11.89 4.03
C ARG A 109 0.41 -10.83 4.55
N ILE A 110 0.30 -9.73 3.80
CA ILE A 110 -0.67 -8.67 4.08
C ILE A 110 -2.07 -9.19 3.79
N VAL A 111 -2.93 -9.21 4.79
CA VAL A 111 -4.33 -9.66 4.69
C VAL A 111 -5.33 -8.53 4.91
N GLU A 112 -4.89 -7.41 5.48
CA GLU A 112 -5.62 -6.13 5.41
C GLU A 112 -4.68 -4.99 5.09
N HIS A 113 -5.15 -4.06 4.26
CA HIS A 113 -4.47 -2.81 3.97
C HIS A 113 -5.51 -1.70 3.95
N THR A 114 -5.27 -0.59 4.64
CA THR A 114 -6.13 0.60 4.58
C THR A 114 -5.28 1.83 4.41
N THR A 115 -5.48 2.60 3.34
CA THR A 115 -4.74 3.83 3.09
C THR A 115 -5.64 5.05 3.29
N TYR A 116 -5.23 6.00 4.12
CA TYR A 116 -5.82 7.33 4.27
C TYR A 116 -4.93 8.36 3.58
N PHE A 117 -5.53 9.43 3.05
CA PHE A 117 -4.81 10.52 2.40
C PHE A 117 -5.00 11.81 3.19
N PHE A 118 -3.96 12.63 3.23
CA PHE A 118 -3.99 13.94 3.86
C PHE A 118 -4.63 14.95 2.89
N THR A 119 -5.95 14.91 2.83
CA THR A 119 -6.78 15.78 1.99
C THR A 119 -7.83 16.48 2.85
N PRO A 120 -8.32 17.67 2.46
CA PRO A 120 -9.44 18.31 3.14
C PRO A 120 -10.62 17.34 3.27
N ALA A 121 -11.15 17.20 4.49
CA ALA A 121 -12.28 16.33 4.78
C ALA A 121 -13.62 17.09 4.81
N VAL A 122 -13.57 18.40 5.04
CA VAL A 122 -14.68 19.36 5.10
C VAL A 122 -14.21 20.73 4.64
#